data_AF-A0A254REX4-F1
#
_entry.id   AF-A0A254REX4-F1
#
_cell.length_a   1.000
_cell.length_b   1.000
_cell.length_c   1.000
_cell.angle_alpha   90.00
_cell.angle_beta   90.00
_cell.angle_gamma   90.00
#
_symmetry.space_group_name_H-M   'P 1'
#
loop_
_entity.id
_entity.type
_entity.pdbx_description
1 polymer ?
#
loop_
_entity_poly.entity_id
_entity_poly.type
_entity_poly.pdbx_seq_one_letter_code
_entity_poly.pdbx_strand_id
1 'polypeptide(L)'
;MEEKMRFWMKYLAVSAALALFIACSDDDSDFATRPNAKASSSSVSSSSSSDLPQSSSSETSESSSSVLADYVDPSTVVKGTMTDERDGQTYKTVTIGTQTWMAENLNYAYLQPTDELDSSSFCHNDSAESCTKYGRLYLWSAAMDSAGVWSTNGMGCGSGEECFPTYPVRGVCPEGWHFPDSTEWEILFSAVGGFATAGKILKASSGWDSDLEISGNGTDAYGFSALPVGPRSYNGSYHDRADVTIFWTSTKSGEGDAYYMRLWNSLDDAFLSDAKTETGAVVRCVKDYISNKPSVL
;
A
#
# COMPACT_ATOMS: atom_id res chain seq x y z
N MET A 1 -14.44 51.01 -14.40
CA MET A 1 -13.15 50.76 -13.74
C MET A 1 -13.21 51.34 -12.33
N GLU A 2 -13.95 50.72 -11.39
CA GLU A 2 -14.21 51.40 -10.11
C GLU A 2 -14.57 50.48 -8.93
N GLU A 3 -14.13 49.21 -8.95
CA GLU A 3 -14.46 48.26 -7.86
C GLU A 3 -13.29 47.33 -7.44
N LYS A 4 -12.05 47.69 -7.79
CA LYS A 4 -10.83 46.98 -7.34
C LYS A 4 -10.00 47.79 -6.32
N MET A 5 -10.66 48.43 -5.35
CA MET A 5 -9.98 49.28 -4.35
C MET A 5 -10.53 49.14 -2.91
N ARG A 6 -10.95 47.94 -2.50
CA ARG A 6 -11.37 47.65 -1.12
C ARG A 6 -10.99 46.24 -0.65
N PHE A 7 -9.70 45.96 -0.47
CA PHE A 7 -9.28 44.89 0.48
C PHE A 7 -7.82 45.01 0.99
N TRP A 8 -6.94 45.70 0.27
CA TRP A 8 -5.50 45.85 0.58
C TRP A 8 -5.16 46.81 1.76
N MET A 9 -5.96 46.85 2.83
CA MET A 9 -5.78 47.88 3.88
C MET A 9 -6.03 47.43 5.34
N LYS A 10 -5.70 46.17 5.64
CA LYS A 10 -5.31 45.64 6.96
C LYS A 10 -4.26 44.56 6.62
N TYR A 11 -3.00 44.56 7.04
CA TYR A 11 -2.38 44.97 8.31
C TYR A 11 -0.94 45.48 8.05
N LEU A 12 -0.50 46.57 8.70
CA LEU A 12 0.89 47.02 8.69
C LEU A 12 1.21 47.90 9.92
N ALA A 13 2.38 47.68 10.54
CA ALA A 13 2.86 48.28 11.81
C ALA A 13 2.03 47.91 13.07
N VAL A 14 2.57 47.76 14.28
CA VAL A 14 3.68 48.44 15.00
C VAL A 14 4.37 47.41 15.91
N SER A 15 5.59 46.92 15.61
CA SER A 15 6.93 47.36 16.07
C SER A 15 7.38 46.98 17.51
N ALA A 16 8.35 46.06 17.56
CA ALA A 16 9.56 45.95 18.42
C ALA A 16 9.62 46.53 19.86
N ALA A 17 10.08 45.70 20.79
CA ALA A 17 11.00 46.05 21.89
C ALA A 17 11.93 44.85 22.21
N LEU A 18 13.10 45.11 22.80
CA LEU A 18 14.26 44.20 22.89
C LEU A 18 14.70 43.99 24.36
N ALA A 19 15.51 42.94 24.59
CA ALA A 19 16.46 42.77 25.72
C ALA A 19 15.87 42.34 27.10
N LEU A 20 16.60 41.64 28.00
CA LEU A 20 17.85 40.84 27.93
C LEU A 20 17.98 40.00 29.24
N PHE A 21 18.71 38.89 29.19
CA PHE A 21 19.36 38.13 30.31
C PHE A 21 18.57 37.71 31.57
N ILE A 22 18.76 36.45 31.96
CA ILE A 22 19.46 36.03 33.20
C ILE A 22 19.89 34.56 33.05
N ALA A 23 21.02 34.18 33.64
CA ALA A 23 21.56 32.83 33.62
C ALA A 23 21.81 32.30 35.04
N CYS A 24 21.51 31.01 35.22
CA CYS A 24 22.00 30.07 36.24
C CYS A 24 22.08 28.73 35.46
N SER A 25 23.18 27.99 35.33
CA SER A 25 24.23 27.60 36.29
C SER A 25 23.65 26.87 37.49
N ASP A 26 23.86 25.54 37.53
CA ASP A 26 24.24 24.78 38.73
C ASP A 26 24.72 23.39 38.27
N ASP A 27 25.98 23.07 38.56
CA ASP A 27 26.55 21.72 38.55
C ASP A 27 26.27 21.07 39.92
N ASP A 28 26.07 19.75 39.99
CA ASP A 28 27.01 18.88 40.73
C ASP A 28 26.73 17.37 40.56
N SER A 29 27.74 16.56 40.88
CA SER A 29 27.78 15.10 40.64
C SER A 29 27.52 14.26 41.89
N ASP A 30 27.08 13.00 41.75
CA ASP A 30 27.97 11.86 42.11
C ASP A 30 27.40 10.42 41.93
N PHE A 31 28.26 9.59 41.32
CA PHE A 31 28.71 8.25 41.74
C PHE A 31 27.80 7.27 42.52
N ALA A 32 27.49 6.11 41.91
CA ALA A 32 27.50 4.80 42.59
C ALA A 32 27.60 3.62 41.59
N THR A 33 28.26 2.53 41.96
CA THR A 33 28.53 1.36 41.10
C THR A 33 27.96 0.05 41.64
N ARG A 34 27.70 -0.90 40.71
CA ARG A 34 27.45 -2.35 40.90
C ARG A 34 26.13 -2.78 41.55
N PRO A 35 25.67 -3.98 41.19
CA PRO A 35 25.88 -5.12 42.10
C PRO A 35 26.47 -6.37 41.42
N ASN A 36 27.14 -7.23 42.20
CA ASN A 36 27.37 -8.64 41.84
C ASN A 36 27.53 -9.53 43.10
N ALA A 37 26.98 -10.75 43.01
CA ALA A 37 27.29 -11.98 43.76
C ALA A 37 27.22 -12.03 45.30
N LYS A 38 26.25 -12.79 45.83
CA LYS A 38 26.39 -14.17 46.37
C LYS A 38 24.97 -14.71 46.72
N ALA A 39 24.55 -15.94 46.38
CA ALA A 39 25.04 -17.27 46.78
C ALA A 39 24.78 -17.57 48.29
N SER A 40 24.34 -18.76 48.73
CA SER A 40 24.52 -20.12 48.17
C SER A 40 23.51 -21.17 48.68
N SER A 41 23.44 -22.34 48.00
CA SER A 41 23.30 -23.73 48.54
C SER A 41 21.98 -24.14 49.24
N SER A 42 21.52 -25.41 49.31
CA SER A 42 22.08 -26.76 49.00
C SER A 42 20.96 -27.84 49.03
N SER A 43 21.06 -29.10 48.57
CA SER A 43 21.84 -29.77 47.50
C SER A 43 21.64 -31.31 47.54
N VAL A 44 21.42 -31.99 46.38
CA VAL A 44 21.59 -33.46 46.09
C VAL A 44 20.77 -34.48 46.95
N SER A 45 20.44 -35.73 46.56
CA SER A 45 20.94 -36.72 45.55
C SER A 45 19.81 -37.77 45.25
N SER A 46 19.53 -38.22 44.01
CA SER A 46 20.11 -39.37 43.24
C SER A 46 19.51 -40.79 43.45
N SER A 47 19.13 -41.47 42.34
CA SER A 47 19.17 -42.94 42.01
C SER A 47 17.95 -43.42 41.20
N SER A 48 17.92 -44.49 40.37
CA SER A 48 18.92 -45.20 39.52
C SER A 48 18.20 -46.25 38.63
N SER A 49 18.83 -46.71 37.52
CA SER A 49 18.56 -47.99 36.77
C SER A 49 17.28 -48.07 35.86
N SER A 50 17.18 -48.86 34.77
CA SER A 50 18.15 -49.55 33.86
C SER A 50 17.45 -50.23 32.64
N ASP A 51 18.08 -50.20 31.45
CA ASP A 51 18.06 -51.18 30.31
C ASP A 51 16.85 -51.51 29.38
N LEU A 52 17.07 -51.23 28.06
CA LEU A 52 16.76 -52.00 26.82
C LEU A 52 15.29 -52.24 26.32
N PRO A 53 15.02 -52.56 25.02
CA PRO A 53 15.78 -52.31 23.77
C PRO A 53 14.95 -51.76 22.56
N GLN A 54 15.65 -51.30 21.51
CA GLN A 54 15.36 -51.38 20.07
C GLN A 54 13.90 -51.34 19.53
N SER A 55 13.55 -50.26 18.82
CA SER A 55 12.81 -50.35 17.55
C SER A 55 13.19 -49.23 16.57
N SER A 56 13.22 -49.55 15.28
CA SER A 56 13.45 -48.61 14.19
C SER A 56 12.13 -48.38 13.47
N SER A 57 11.36 -47.38 13.89
CA SER A 57 10.25 -46.85 13.10
C SER A 57 10.80 -45.75 12.19
N SER A 58 10.86 -46.05 10.89
CA SER A 58 11.00 -45.03 9.87
C SER A 58 9.77 -44.13 9.91
N GLU A 59 9.88 -43.00 10.62
CA GLU A 59 8.98 -41.87 10.50
C GLU A 59 9.04 -41.41 9.04
N THR A 60 8.15 -41.95 8.20
CA THR A 60 7.83 -41.32 6.92
C THR A 60 7.32 -39.95 7.28
N SER A 61 8.15 -38.94 7.01
CA SER A 61 7.75 -37.55 7.10
C SER A 61 6.66 -37.34 6.06
N GLU A 62 5.40 -37.58 6.45
CA GLU A 62 4.27 -37.08 5.71
C GLU A 62 4.43 -35.58 5.71
N SER A 63 4.92 -35.07 4.56
CA SER A 63 4.90 -33.65 4.28
C SER A 63 3.43 -33.27 4.28
N SER A 64 2.97 -32.79 5.42
CA SER A 64 1.77 -31.98 5.56
C SER A 64 2.02 -30.68 4.82
N SER A 65 2.10 -30.80 3.50
CA SER A 65 1.82 -29.74 2.55
C SER A 65 0.32 -29.46 2.68
N SER A 66 -0.04 -28.81 3.79
CA SER A 66 -1.23 -27.98 3.86
C SER A 66 -0.99 -26.85 2.86
N VAL A 67 -1.24 -27.16 1.59
CA VAL A 67 -1.46 -26.18 0.54
C VAL A 67 -2.41 -25.17 1.17
N LEU A 68 -1.98 -23.92 1.33
CA LEU A 68 -2.87 -22.87 1.83
C LEU A 68 -4.12 -22.94 0.96
N ALA A 69 -5.30 -23.01 1.58
CA ALA A 69 -6.53 -23.38 0.87
C ALA A 69 -6.86 -22.43 -0.30
N ASP A 70 -6.25 -21.25 -0.30
CA ASP A 70 -6.41 -20.18 -1.28
C ASP A 70 -5.24 -20.11 -2.30
N TYR A 71 -4.15 -20.86 -2.13
CA TYR A 71 -2.96 -20.77 -3.01
C TYR A 71 -3.28 -21.14 -4.46
N VAL A 72 -2.81 -20.31 -5.39
CA VAL A 72 -3.02 -20.45 -6.83
C VAL A 72 -1.71 -20.83 -7.51
N ASP A 73 -1.69 -21.89 -8.32
CA ASP A 73 -0.53 -22.21 -9.14
C ASP A 73 -0.34 -21.13 -10.23
N PRO A 74 0.83 -20.46 -10.33
CA PRO A 74 1.09 -19.42 -11.34
C PRO A 74 0.85 -19.86 -12.80
N SER A 75 0.93 -21.16 -13.10
CA SER A 75 0.65 -21.71 -14.43
C SER A 75 -0.84 -21.75 -14.78
N THR A 76 -1.73 -21.58 -13.79
CA THR A 76 -3.19 -21.60 -13.95
C THR A 76 -3.82 -20.23 -14.15
N VAL A 77 -3.04 -19.14 -14.03
CA VAL A 77 -3.54 -17.77 -14.17
C VAL A 77 -4.08 -17.51 -15.58
N VAL A 78 -5.27 -16.91 -15.65
CA VAL A 78 -5.87 -16.54 -16.94
C VAL A 78 -5.49 -15.11 -17.28
N LYS A 79 -4.76 -14.92 -18.38
CA LYS A 79 -4.40 -13.59 -18.90
C LYS A 79 -5.47 -13.12 -19.88
N GLY A 80 -5.81 -11.84 -19.81
CA GLY A 80 -6.82 -11.22 -20.66
C GLY A 80 -6.53 -9.75 -20.94
N THR A 81 -7.54 -9.07 -21.48
CA THR A 81 -7.56 -7.62 -21.69
C THR A 81 -8.94 -7.06 -21.41
N MET A 82 -9.00 -5.77 -21.11
CA MET A 82 -10.23 -4.97 -21.03
C MET A 82 -9.99 -3.60 -21.68
N THR A 83 -11.03 -2.95 -22.18
CA THR A 83 -10.96 -1.57 -22.70
C THR A 83 -11.78 -0.64 -21.81
N ASP A 84 -11.20 0.48 -21.41
CA ASP A 84 -11.94 1.51 -20.68
C ASP A 84 -12.68 2.38 -21.70
N GLU A 85 -14.00 2.21 -21.79
CA GLU A 85 -14.85 2.94 -22.74
C GLU A 85 -14.85 4.47 -22.52
N ARG A 86 -14.29 4.96 -21.40
CA ARG A 86 -14.21 6.40 -21.07
C ARG A 86 -13.08 7.13 -21.81
N ASP A 87 -12.01 6.43 -22.18
CA ASP A 87 -10.84 7.00 -22.88
C ASP A 87 -10.29 6.12 -24.03
N GLY A 88 -10.80 4.91 -24.20
CA GLY A 88 -10.38 3.93 -25.21
C GLY A 88 -9.10 3.17 -24.85
N GLN A 89 -8.55 3.33 -23.64
CA GLN A 89 -7.34 2.63 -23.23
C GLN A 89 -7.63 1.15 -22.97
N THR A 90 -6.96 0.26 -23.72
CA THR A 90 -6.94 -1.17 -23.42
C THR A 90 -5.86 -1.46 -22.38
N TYR A 91 -6.22 -2.21 -21.33
CA TYR A 91 -5.33 -2.70 -20.27
C TYR A 91 -5.28 -4.23 -20.30
N LYS A 92 -4.12 -4.81 -19.99
CA LYS A 92 -3.96 -6.23 -19.68
C LYS A 92 -4.59 -6.58 -18.34
N THR A 93 -5.07 -7.81 -18.21
CA THR A 93 -5.67 -8.33 -16.98
C THR A 93 -5.11 -9.71 -16.65
N VAL A 94 -5.19 -10.07 -15.36
CA VAL A 94 -4.86 -11.40 -14.85
C VAL A 94 -5.91 -11.85 -13.84
N THR A 95 -6.46 -13.04 -14.03
CA THR A 95 -7.28 -13.72 -13.01
C THR A 95 -6.40 -14.58 -12.12
N ILE A 96 -6.39 -14.28 -10.83
CA ILE A 96 -5.66 -14.99 -9.77
C ILE A 96 -6.70 -15.43 -8.74
N GLY A 97 -6.98 -16.74 -8.68
CA GLY A 97 -8.04 -17.26 -7.81
C GLY A 97 -9.42 -16.74 -8.22
N THR A 98 -10.12 -16.10 -7.28
CA THR A 98 -11.46 -15.50 -7.51
C THR A 98 -11.43 -14.08 -8.07
N GLN A 99 -10.26 -13.43 -8.07
CA GLN A 99 -10.11 -12.02 -8.39
C GLN A 99 -9.50 -11.84 -9.78
N THR A 100 -10.06 -10.94 -10.58
CA THR A 100 -9.41 -10.47 -11.81
C THR A 100 -8.86 -9.08 -11.60
N TRP A 101 -7.54 -8.96 -11.67
CA TRP A 101 -6.82 -7.70 -11.49
C TRP A 101 -6.46 -7.11 -12.85
N MET A 102 -6.47 -5.78 -12.96
CA MET A 102 -5.65 -5.12 -13.98
C MET A 102 -4.18 -5.49 -13.75
N ALA A 103 -3.46 -5.89 -14.81
CA ALA A 103 -2.02 -6.12 -14.77
C ALA A 103 -1.21 -4.84 -15.02
N GLU A 104 -1.87 -3.77 -15.48
CA GLU A 104 -1.31 -2.44 -15.73
C GLU A 104 -2.02 -1.43 -14.83
N ASN A 105 -1.33 -0.37 -14.42
CA ASN A 105 -1.91 0.64 -13.54
C ASN A 105 -2.88 1.54 -14.33
N LEU A 106 -3.95 2.03 -13.69
CA LEU A 106 -4.94 2.87 -14.33
C LEU A 106 -4.32 4.18 -14.83
N ASN A 107 -4.59 4.55 -16.08
CA ASN A 107 -4.07 5.76 -16.74
C ASN A 107 -5.19 6.76 -17.11
N TYR A 108 -6.41 6.55 -16.60
CA TYR A 108 -7.55 7.44 -16.81
C TYR A 108 -7.28 8.84 -16.25
N ALA A 109 -7.37 9.86 -17.09
CA ALA A 109 -7.22 11.25 -16.64
C ALA A 109 -8.48 11.70 -15.89
N TYR A 110 -8.47 11.55 -14.56
CA TYR A 110 -9.48 12.15 -13.69
C TYR A 110 -9.21 13.67 -13.60
N LEU A 111 -10.21 14.46 -14.04
CA LEU A 111 -10.12 15.91 -14.29
C LEU A 111 -11.27 16.69 -13.63
N GLN A 112 -11.83 16.20 -12.52
CA GLN A 112 -12.91 16.92 -11.85
C GLN A 112 -12.37 18.16 -11.14
N PRO A 113 -12.96 19.34 -11.36
CA PRO A 113 -12.62 20.52 -10.59
C PRO A 113 -13.21 20.39 -9.19
N THR A 114 -12.35 20.46 -8.18
CA THR A 114 -12.73 20.78 -6.80
C THR A 114 -12.11 22.13 -6.42
N ASP A 115 -12.61 22.73 -5.34
CA ASP A 115 -12.11 24.03 -4.86
C ASP A 115 -10.67 23.93 -4.28
N GLU A 116 -10.21 22.70 -4.01
CA GLU A 116 -8.85 22.37 -3.58
C GLU A 116 -8.15 21.44 -4.60
N LEU A 117 -6.90 21.05 -4.37
CA LEU A 117 -6.20 20.09 -5.27
C LEU A 117 -6.69 18.64 -5.10
N ASP A 118 -7.66 18.41 -4.22
CA ASP A 118 -8.19 17.15 -3.71
C ASP A 118 -9.00 16.30 -4.71
N SER A 119 -8.94 16.55 -6.03
CA SER A 119 -9.52 15.64 -7.04
C SER A 119 -8.66 15.52 -8.30
N SER A 120 -7.34 15.46 -8.12
CA SER A 120 -6.38 15.42 -9.23
C SER A 120 -5.73 14.05 -9.46
N SER A 121 -5.33 13.83 -10.72
CA SER A 121 -4.45 12.73 -11.15
C SER A 121 -3.24 13.26 -11.90
N PHE A 122 -2.06 12.68 -11.66
CA PHE A 122 -0.76 13.19 -12.09
C PHE A 122 0.04 12.13 -12.85
N CYS A 123 0.88 12.59 -13.79
CA CYS A 123 1.98 11.76 -14.29
C CYS A 123 3.19 11.97 -13.38
N HIS A 124 3.99 10.93 -13.12
CA HIS A 124 5.23 11.10 -12.35
C HIS A 124 6.17 12.11 -13.02
N ASN A 125 6.69 13.08 -12.25
CA ASN A 125 7.44 14.25 -12.76
C ASN A 125 6.74 15.01 -13.90
N ASP A 126 5.41 15.01 -13.90
CA ASP A 126 4.53 15.69 -14.88
C ASP A 126 4.81 15.30 -16.36
N SER A 127 5.47 14.16 -16.58
CA SER A 127 5.87 13.67 -17.90
C SER A 127 4.84 12.71 -18.49
N ALA A 128 4.34 13.01 -19.70
CA ALA A 128 3.41 12.15 -20.42
C ALA A 128 3.96 10.73 -20.66
N GLU A 129 5.26 10.58 -20.91
CA GLU A 129 5.92 9.28 -21.05
C GLU A 129 5.86 8.46 -19.77
N SER A 130 5.89 9.12 -18.60
CA SER A 130 5.73 8.45 -17.31
C SER A 130 4.31 7.93 -17.14
N CYS A 131 3.28 8.67 -17.55
CA CYS A 131 1.90 8.16 -17.60
C CYS A 131 1.79 6.92 -18.52
N THR A 132 2.35 6.97 -19.74
CA THR A 132 2.34 5.83 -20.66
C THR A 132 3.04 4.59 -20.10
N LYS A 133 4.12 4.75 -19.33
CA LYS A 133 4.87 3.62 -18.76
C LYS A 133 4.28 3.09 -17.44
N TYR A 134 3.81 3.97 -16.56
CA TYR A 134 3.52 3.65 -15.16
C TYR A 134 2.05 3.83 -14.76
N GLY A 135 1.20 4.35 -15.66
CA GLY A 135 -0.13 4.85 -15.31
C GLY A 135 -0.06 6.18 -14.53
N ARG A 136 -1.19 6.56 -13.93
CA ARG A 136 -1.34 7.81 -13.17
C ARG A 136 -1.22 7.59 -11.67
N LEU A 137 -0.75 8.64 -11.00
CA LEU A 137 -0.79 8.80 -9.55
C LEU A 137 -2.05 9.60 -9.20
N TYR A 138 -2.93 9.03 -8.38
CA TYR A 138 -4.21 9.62 -7.96
C TYR A 138 -4.11 10.03 -6.49
N LEU A 139 -4.69 11.18 -6.14
CA LEU A 139 -5.07 11.42 -4.75
C LEU A 139 -6.17 10.44 -4.35
N TRP A 140 -6.29 10.13 -3.07
CA TRP A 140 -7.23 9.11 -2.61
C TRP A 140 -8.69 9.45 -2.93
N SER A 141 -9.08 10.71 -2.77
CA SER A 141 -10.37 11.29 -3.18
C SER A 141 -10.66 11.18 -4.69
N ALA A 142 -9.64 11.36 -5.54
CA ALA A 142 -9.77 11.11 -6.97
C ALA A 142 -9.95 9.61 -7.26
N ALA A 143 -9.24 8.74 -6.54
CA ALA A 143 -9.38 7.28 -6.64
C ALA A 143 -10.77 6.79 -6.17
N MET A 144 -11.32 7.41 -5.13
CA MET A 144 -12.66 7.16 -4.59
C MET A 144 -13.81 7.71 -5.46
N ASP A 145 -13.51 8.52 -6.49
CA ASP A 145 -14.52 9.30 -7.23
C ASP A 145 -15.38 10.16 -6.30
N SER A 146 -14.72 11.02 -5.50
CA SER A 146 -15.39 11.85 -4.48
C SER A 146 -16.47 12.77 -5.05
N ALA A 147 -16.34 13.20 -6.31
CA ALA A 147 -17.34 14.00 -7.02
C ALA A 147 -18.56 13.17 -7.51
N GLY A 148 -18.53 11.84 -7.39
CA GLY A 148 -19.65 10.94 -7.72
C GLY A 148 -19.97 10.84 -9.22
N VAL A 149 -18.98 11.00 -10.10
CA VAL A 149 -19.14 11.07 -11.55
C VAL A 149 -19.53 9.71 -12.15
N TRP A 150 -18.94 8.65 -11.60
CA TRP A 150 -19.02 7.27 -12.07
C TRP A 150 -19.81 6.38 -11.12
N SER A 151 -19.82 6.69 -9.81
CA SER A 151 -20.75 6.12 -8.85
C SER A 151 -20.86 6.96 -7.57
N THR A 152 -22.00 6.90 -6.90
CA THR A 152 -22.18 7.49 -5.55
C THR A 152 -21.48 6.69 -4.44
N ASN A 153 -20.88 5.53 -4.72
CA ASN A 153 -20.29 4.63 -3.70
C ASN A 153 -19.20 5.29 -2.84
N GLY A 154 -18.40 6.21 -3.41
CA GLY A 154 -17.30 6.92 -2.73
C GLY A 154 -17.47 8.44 -2.69
N MET A 155 -18.68 8.93 -2.99
CA MET A 155 -18.97 10.36 -3.07
C MET A 155 -18.76 11.04 -1.70
N GLY A 156 -18.03 12.14 -1.68
CA GLY A 156 -17.64 12.85 -0.46
C GLY A 156 -16.49 12.22 0.34
N CYS A 157 -15.83 11.18 -0.17
CA CYS A 157 -14.61 10.64 0.45
C CYS A 157 -13.36 11.46 0.06
N GLY A 158 -12.62 11.96 1.05
CA GLY A 158 -11.39 12.70 0.82
C GLY A 158 -10.61 12.99 2.10
N SER A 159 -9.71 13.97 2.05
CA SER A 159 -9.00 14.44 3.26
C SER A 159 -9.96 15.20 4.17
N GLY A 160 -9.72 15.14 5.49
CA GLY A 160 -10.53 15.81 6.52
C GLY A 160 -11.96 15.27 6.73
N GLU A 161 -12.59 14.73 5.69
CA GLU A 161 -14.03 14.40 5.71
C GLU A 161 -14.34 13.01 6.29
N GLU A 162 -15.38 12.93 7.13
CA GLU A 162 -16.03 11.66 7.45
C GLU A 162 -16.90 11.21 6.27
N CYS A 163 -16.53 10.09 5.65
CA CYS A 163 -17.31 9.47 4.59
C CYS A 163 -17.63 8.01 4.92
N PHE A 164 -18.76 7.52 4.41
CA PHE A 164 -19.28 6.18 4.64
C PHE A 164 -19.44 5.45 3.30
N PRO A 165 -18.33 4.98 2.71
CA PRO A 165 -18.36 4.38 1.38
C PRO A 165 -19.16 3.09 1.37
N THR A 166 -19.92 2.86 0.30
CA THR A 166 -20.65 1.61 0.07
C THR A 166 -19.77 0.68 -0.77
N TYR A 167 -19.29 -0.42 -0.18
CA TYR A 167 -18.45 -1.39 -0.86
C TYR A 167 -19.25 -2.37 -1.75
N PRO A 168 -18.70 -2.84 -2.88
CA PRO A 168 -17.42 -2.43 -3.47
C PRO A 168 -17.48 -0.99 -4.02
N VAL A 169 -16.43 -0.21 -3.77
CA VAL A 169 -16.37 1.18 -4.25
C VAL A 169 -15.91 1.16 -5.70
N ARG A 170 -16.77 1.51 -6.67
CA ARG A 170 -16.33 1.67 -8.06
C ARG A 170 -15.15 2.65 -8.16
N GLY A 171 -15.29 3.81 -7.53
CA GLY A 171 -14.31 4.88 -7.59
C GLY A 171 -13.99 5.28 -9.03
N VAL A 172 -12.73 5.60 -9.28
CA VAL A 172 -12.20 5.96 -10.61
C VAL A 172 -12.16 4.79 -11.60
N CYS A 173 -12.55 3.58 -11.23
CA CYS A 173 -12.42 2.40 -12.09
C CYS A 173 -13.45 2.33 -13.24
N PRO A 174 -13.13 1.61 -14.33
CA PRO A 174 -14.04 1.38 -15.45
C PRO A 174 -15.35 0.70 -15.02
N GLU A 175 -16.36 0.70 -15.89
CA GLU A 175 -17.62 0.02 -15.56
C GLU A 175 -17.43 -1.49 -15.40
N GLY A 176 -18.05 -2.07 -14.37
CA GLY A 176 -17.91 -3.49 -14.03
C GLY A 176 -16.54 -3.86 -13.43
N TRP A 177 -15.76 -2.87 -13.00
CA TRP A 177 -14.54 -2.96 -12.20
C TRP A 177 -14.69 -2.03 -10.98
N HIS A 178 -13.90 -2.27 -9.93
CA HIS A 178 -13.92 -1.44 -8.73
C HIS A 178 -12.52 -1.22 -8.13
N PHE A 179 -12.45 -0.27 -7.21
CA PHE A 179 -11.26 0.17 -6.52
C PHE A 179 -11.05 -0.72 -5.27
N PRO A 180 -9.99 -1.56 -5.24
CA PRO A 180 -9.84 -2.63 -4.26
C PRO A 180 -9.84 -2.14 -2.82
N ASP A 181 -10.54 -2.82 -1.93
CA ASP A 181 -10.37 -2.65 -0.48
C ASP A 181 -9.15 -3.43 0.05
N SER A 182 -8.82 -3.22 1.31
CA SER A 182 -7.70 -3.90 1.99
C SER A 182 -7.86 -5.42 2.04
N THR A 183 -9.07 -5.94 2.22
CA THR A 183 -9.36 -7.39 2.25
C THR A 183 -9.10 -8.04 0.89
N GLU A 184 -9.36 -7.32 -0.20
CA GLU A 184 -9.07 -7.81 -1.55
C GLU A 184 -7.56 -7.96 -1.79
N TRP A 185 -6.74 -7.06 -1.24
CA TRP A 185 -5.29 -7.22 -1.23
C TRP A 185 -4.84 -8.42 -0.37
N GLU A 186 -5.46 -8.63 0.79
CA GLU A 186 -5.17 -9.79 1.65
C GLU A 186 -5.48 -11.13 0.95
N ILE A 187 -6.60 -11.20 0.22
CA ILE A 187 -6.95 -12.36 -0.63
C ILE A 187 -5.88 -12.60 -1.70
N LEU A 188 -5.44 -11.55 -2.41
CA LEU A 188 -4.35 -11.65 -3.39
C LEU A 188 -3.06 -12.17 -2.73
N PHE A 189 -2.68 -11.67 -1.55
CA PHE A 189 -1.49 -12.14 -0.86
C PHE A 189 -1.59 -13.61 -0.45
N SER A 190 -2.73 -14.05 0.08
CA SER A 190 -2.96 -15.48 0.38
C SER A 190 -2.80 -16.34 -0.87
N ALA A 191 -3.42 -15.90 -1.98
CA ALA A 191 -3.38 -16.61 -3.26
C ALA A 191 -1.96 -16.76 -3.84
N VAL A 192 -1.06 -15.79 -3.63
CA VAL A 192 0.31 -15.84 -4.18
C VAL A 192 1.37 -16.46 -3.26
N GLY A 193 0.99 -16.96 -2.08
CA GLY A 193 1.91 -17.63 -1.13
C GLY A 193 2.23 -16.83 0.14
N GLY A 194 1.46 -15.79 0.44
CA GLY A 194 1.52 -14.98 1.65
C GLY A 194 2.36 -13.70 1.53
N PHE A 195 2.10 -12.75 2.44
CA PHE A 195 2.74 -11.43 2.49
C PHE A 195 4.28 -11.50 2.36
N ALA A 196 4.92 -12.47 3.00
CA ALA A 196 6.39 -12.60 3.07
C ALA A 196 7.09 -12.86 1.72
N THR A 197 6.36 -13.24 0.68
CA THR A 197 6.91 -13.51 -0.68
C THR A 197 6.16 -12.77 -1.79
N ALA A 198 4.98 -12.22 -1.48
CA ALA A 198 4.13 -11.53 -2.43
C ALA A 198 4.84 -10.38 -3.16
N GLY A 199 5.75 -9.65 -2.50
CA GLY A 199 6.51 -8.58 -3.13
C GLY A 199 7.41 -9.08 -4.25
N LYS A 200 8.23 -10.11 -4.00
CA LYS A 200 9.10 -10.70 -5.02
C LYS A 200 8.31 -11.24 -6.21
N ILE A 201 7.13 -11.79 -5.92
CA ILE A 201 6.30 -12.51 -6.89
C ILE A 201 5.44 -11.55 -7.75
N LEU A 202 4.94 -10.45 -7.19
CA LEU A 202 4.07 -9.48 -7.86
C LEU A 202 4.84 -8.33 -8.54
N LYS A 203 6.06 -8.01 -8.09
CA LYS A 203 6.94 -7.04 -8.75
C LYS A 203 7.20 -7.44 -10.21
N ALA A 204 7.22 -6.45 -11.10
CA ALA A 204 7.64 -6.63 -12.48
C ALA A 204 9.08 -7.16 -12.58
N SER A 205 9.36 -7.93 -13.62
CA SER A 205 10.67 -8.54 -13.90
C SER A 205 11.75 -7.55 -14.36
N SER A 206 11.42 -6.27 -14.54
CA SER A 206 12.36 -5.21 -14.88
C SER A 206 11.89 -3.84 -14.37
N GLY A 207 12.83 -2.89 -14.28
CA GLY A 207 12.56 -1.49 -13.96
C GLY A 207 12.68 -1.11 -12.48
N TRP A 208 12.98 -2.08 -11.60
CA TRP A 208 13.34 -1.85 -10.21
C TRP A 208 14.86 -1.67 -10.07
N ASP A 209 15.25 -0.63 -9.33
CA ASP A 209 16.66 -0.39 -9.00
C ASP A 209 17.16 -1.48 -8.04
N SER A 210 18.44 -1.77 -8.14
CA SER A 210 19.08 -2.88 -7.43
C SER A 210 20.14 -2.34 -6.48
N ASP A 211 20.17 -2.88 -5.27
CA ASP A 211 21.31 -2.67 -4.36
C ASP A 211 22.49 -3.54 -4.83
N LEU A 212 23.69 -3.25 -4.33
CA LEU A 212 24.97 -3.78 -4.81
C LEU A 212 25.06 -5.31 -4.92
N GLU A 213 24.23 -6.04 -4.16
CA GLU A 213 24.17 -7.51 -4.17
C GLU A 213 22.76 -8.09 -4.42
N ILE A 214 21.71 -7.25 -4.50
CA ILE A 214 20.31 -7.70 -4.56
C ILE A 214 19.56 -7.04 -5.73
N SER A 215 19.18 -7.84 -6.72
CA SER A 215 18.28 -7.41 -7.81
C SER A 215 16.90 -7.10 -7.26
N GLY A 216 16.51 -5.82 -7.34
CA GLY A 216 15.22 -5.34 -6.83
C GLY A 216 14.00 -5.86 -7.61
N ASN A 217 14.24 -6.36 -8.82
CA ASN A 217 13.21 -6.85 -9.74
C ASN A 217 12.49 -8.10 -9.20
N GLY A 218 11.22 -8.22 -9.54
CA GLY A 218 10.41 -9.38 -9.22
C GLY A 218 10.62 -10.56 -10.15
N THR A 219 9.93 -11.66 -9.89
CA THR A 219 9.78 -12.77 -10.83
C THR A 219 8.58 -12.58 -11.76
N ASP A 220 7.62 -11.72 -11.39
CA ASP A 220 6.35 -11.49 -12.07
C ASP A 220 5.60 -12.81 -12.40
N ALA A 221 5.61 -13.76 -11.47
CA ALA A 221 5.21 -15.15 -11.76
C ALA A 221 3.74 -15.27 -12.23
N TYR A 222 2.87 -14.38 -11.76
CA TYR A 222 1.45 -14.33 -12.13
C TYR A 222 1.19 -13.42 -13.35
N GLY A 223 2.15 -12.59 -13.77
CA GLY A 223 1.89 -11.53 -14.76
C GLY A 223 1.11 -10.36 -14.17
N PHE A 224 1.38 -10.03 -12.91
CA PHE A 224 0.84 -8.85 -12.22
C PHE A 224 1.63 -7.59 -12.59
N SER A 225 2.92 -7.69 -12.90
CA SER A 225 3.73 -6.62 -13.48
C SER A 225 3.73 -5.30 -12.69
N ALA A 226 3.84 -5.34 -11.36
CA ALA A 226 3.91 -4.11 -10.56
C ALA A 226 5.21 -3.33 -10.84
N LEU A 227 5.07 -2.12 -11.40
CA LEU A 227 6.18 -1.23 -11.77
C LEU A 227 6.46 -0.17 -10.68
N PRO A 228 7.74 0.17 -10.42
CA PRO A 228 8.15 1.10 -9.37
C PRO A 228 8.12 2.54 -9.86
N VAL A 229 6.95 3.17 -9.74
CA VAL A 229 6.74 4.56 -10.16
C VAL A 229 7.22 5.57 -9.11
N GLY A 230 7.21 5.22 -7.82
CA GLY A 230 7.42 6.16 -6.72
C GLY A 230 6.21 7.10 -6.49
N PRO A 231 5.84 7.40 -5.22
CA PRO A 231 4.70 8.23 -4.90
C PRO A 231 4.93 9.73 -5.20
N ARG A 232 3.84 10.48 -5.20
CA ARG A 232 3.83 11.95 -5.12
C ARG A 232 3.46 12.38 -3.71
N SER A 233 4.34 13.12 -3.04
CA SER A 233 4.07 13.70 -1.73
C SER A 233 3.00 14.80 -1.78
N TYR A 234 2.40 15.12 -0.62
CA TYR A 234 1.36 16.17 -0.49
C TYR A 234 1.83 17.55 -1.01
N ASN A 235 3.11 17.89 -0.81
CA ASN A 235 3.76 19.11 -1.29
C ASN A 235 4.01 19.11 -2.82
N GLY A 236 3.72 18.01 -3.50
CA GLY A 236 3.89 17.82 -4.94
C GLY A 236 5.25 17.33 -5.42
N SER A 237 6.22 17.06 -4.54
CA SER A 237 7.46 16.40 -4.95
C SER A 237 7.25 14.90 -5.19
N TYR A 238 7.94 14.36 -6.20
CA TYR A 238 7.97 12.94 -6.50
C TYR A 238 9.23 12.31 -5.91
N HIS A 239 9.12 11.09 -5.37
CA HIS A 239 10.22 10.39 -4.68
C HIS A 239 10.32 8.93 -5.11
N ASP A 240 11.45 8.28 -4.80
CA ASP A 240 11.61 6.81 -4.73
C ASP A 240 11.20 6.05 -6.01
N ARG A 241 11.30 6.71 -7.17
CA ARG A 241 11.14 6.08 -8.48
C ARG A 241 12.19 4.98 -8.63
N ALA A 242 11.79 3.85 -9.19
CA ALA A 242 12.59 2.61 -9.27
C ALA A 242 12.82 1.87 -7.94
N ASP A 243 12.66 2.52 -6.78
CA ASP A 243 12.76 1.90 -5.46
C ASP A 243 11.43 1.36 -4.91
N VAL A 244 10.30 2.06 -5.13
CA VAL A 244 9.01 1.73 -4.52
C VAL A 244 7.83 1.88 -5.48
N THR A 245 6.75 1.16 -5.22
CA THR A 245 5.41 1.60 -5.60
C THR A 245 4.41 1.37 -4.47
N ILE A 246 3.45 2.28 -4.35
CA ILE A 246 2.29 2.15 -3.47
C ILE A 246 1.01 2.16 -4.30
N PHE A 247 0.09 1.26 -3.96
CA PHE A 247 -1.23 1.13 -4.58
C PHE A 247 -2.28 1.51 -3.56
N TRP A 248 -3.11 2.51 -3.85
CA TRP A 248 -4.18 2.85 -2.91
C TRP A 248 -5.18 1.70 -2.73
N THR A 249 -5.78 1.62 -1.54
CA THR A 249 -6.99 0.85 -1.28
C THR A 249 -8.17 1.80 -1.02
N SER A 250 -9.41 1.34 -1.17
CA SER A 250 -10.61 2.08 -0.75
C SER A 250 -10.84 2.09 0.77
N THR A 251 -10.01 1.41 1.57
CA THR A 251 -10.13 1.37 3.03
C THR A 251 -9.48 2.58 3.68
N LYS A 252 -10.26 3.38 4.41
CA LYS A 252 -9.78 4.48 5.27
C LYS A 252 -9.07 3.91 6.51
N SER A 253 -7.93 4.48 6.91
CA SER A 253 -7.17 4.07 8.11
C SER A 253 -7.33 5.04 9.29
N GLY A 254 -7.61 6.31 9.01
CA GLY A 254 -7.75 7.36 10.02
C GLY A 254 -8.26 8.67 9.44
N GLU A 255 -8.30 9.73 10.25
CA GLU A 255 -8.68 11.06 9.79
C GLU A 255 -7.63 11.64 8.82
N GLY A 256 -8.04 11.82 7.56
CA GLY A 256 -7.14 12.22 6.47
C GLY A 256 -6.15 11.14 6.00
N ASP A 257 -6.23 9.90 6.50
CA ASP A 257 -5.35 8.78 6.13
C ASP A 257 -6.13 7.59 5.55
N ALA A 258 -5.53 6.93 4.55
CA ALA A 258 -6.05 5.71 3.94
C ALA A 258 -4.97 4.63 3.83
N TYR A 259 -5.38 3.37 3.72
CA TYR A 259 -4.46 2.26 3.51
C TYR A 259 -4.00 2.18 2.05
N TYR A 260 -2.73 1.82 1.85
CA TYR A 260 -2.13 1.39 0.60
C TYR A 260 -1.42 0.04 0.75
N MET A 261 -1.28 -0.68 -0.36
CA MET A 261 -0.32 -1.77 -0.51
C MET A 261 1.04 -1.22 -0.97
N ARG A 262 2.15 -1.65 -0.36
CA ARG A 262 3.52 -1.27 -0.76
C ARG A 262 4.36 -2.45 -1.23
N LEU A 263 5.06 -2.27 -2.34
CA LEU A 263 6.20 -3.09 -2.76
C LEU A 263 7.48 -2.25 -2.78
N TRP A 264 8.58 -2.78 -2.26
CA TRP A 264 9.89 -2.12 -2.16
C TRP A 264 10.97 -2.93 -2.91
N ASN A 265 12.01 -2.30 -3.45
CA ASN A 265 13.03 -2.98 -4.26
C ASN A 265 13.82 -4.05 -3.49
N SER A 266 14.40 -3.68 -2.36
CA SER A 266 15.24 -4.53 -1.50
C SER A 266 14.47 -5.54 -0.64
N LEU A 267 13.13 -5.59 -0.74
CA LEU A 267 12.29 -6.50 0.03
C LEU A 267 11.54 -7.48 -0.89
N ASP A 268 11.34 -8.69 -0.40
CA ASP A 268 10.57 -9.75 -1.07
C ASP A 268 9.11 -9.83 -0.58
N ASP A 269 8.75 -9.06 0.44
CA ASP A 269 7.43 -9.00 1.03
C ASP A 269 6.54 -7.88 0.47
N ALA A 270 5.24 -7.98 0.75
CA ALA A 270 4.25 -6.93 0.53
C ALA A 270 3.61 -6.56 1.87
N PHE A 271 3.30 -5.28 2.07
CA PHE A 271 2.65 -4.78 3.28
C PHE A 271 1.43 -3.92 2.96
N LEU A 272 0.45 -3.94 3.85
CA LEU A 272 -0.50 -2.85 4.01
C LEU A 272 0.05 -1.85 5.04
N SER A 273 0.02 -0.57 4.71
CA SER A 273 0.35 0.56 5.59
C SER A 273 -0.47 1.75 5.13
N ASP A 274 -0.32 2.91 5.76
CA ASP A 274 -1.17 4.07 5.55
C ASP A 274 -0.39 5.34 5.23
N ALA A 275 -1.06 6.25 4.51
CA ALA A 275 -0.57 7.59 4.22
C ALA A 275 -1.72 8.59 4.16
N LYS A 276 -1.31 9.85 4.29
CA LYS A 276 -2.12 11.03 4.03
C LYS A 276 -2.78 10.93 2.65
N THR A 277 -4.08 11.12 2.59
CA THR A 277 -4.95 11.00 1.40
C THR A 277 -4.56 11.95 0.26
N GLU A 278 -3.81 13.01 0.57
CA GLU A 278 -3.16 13.95 -0.35
C GLU A 278 -1.88 13.39 -1.02
N THR A 279 -1.52 12.14 -0.73
CA THR A 279 -0.46 11.42 -1.43
C THR A 279 -0.97 10.93 -2.78
N GLY A 280 -0.19 11.11 -3.85
CA GLY A 280 -0.44 10.48 -5.14
C GLY A 280 0.12 9.07 -5.17
N ALA A 281 -0.75 8.07 -5.29
CA ALA A 281 -0.39 6.65 -5.44
C ALA A 281 -1.09 6.04 -6.68
N VAL A 282 -0.63 4.89 -7.16
CA VAL A 282 -1.29 4.26 -8.32
C VAL A 282 -2.59 3.58 -7.92
N VAL A 283 -3.53 3.54 -8.86
CA VAL A 283 -4.76 2.74 -8.75
C VAL A 283 -4.62 1.52 -9.66
N ARG A 284 -5.03 0.38 -9.15
CA ARG A 284 -5.15 -0.87 -9.91
C ARG A 284 -6.53 -1.44 -9.62
N CYS A 285 -7.39 -1.43 -10.64
CA CYS A 285 -8.75 -1.90 -10.48
C CYS A 285 -8.80 -3.43 -10.44
N VAL A 286 -9.77 -3.93 -9.69
CA VAL A 286 -10.06 -5.36 -9.54
C VAL A 286 -11.51 -5.61 -9.94
N LYS A 287 -11.79 -6.87 -10.23
CA LYS A 287 -13.12 -7.38 -10.52
C LYS A 287 -13.26 -8.76 -9.90
N ASP A 288 -14.11 -8.84 -8.89
CA ASP A 288 -14.41 -10.08 -8.21
C ASP A 288 -15.47 -10.88 -8.95
N TYR A 289 -15.24 -12.19 -9.03
CA TYR A 289 -16.33 -13.14 -9.20
C TYR A 289 -16.77 -13.59 -7.82
N ILE A 290 -17.99 -13.21 -7.43
CA ILE A 290 -18.68 -13.86 -6.31
C ILE A 290 -18.81 -15.33 -6.68
N SER A 291 -17.89 -16.16 -6.17
CA SER A 291 -18.15 -17.58 -6.03
C SER A 291 -19.45 -17.68 -5.23
N ASN A 292 -20.46 -18.37 -5.77
CA ASN A 292 -21.79 -18.46 -5.16
C ASN A 292 -21.66 -19.09 -3.76
N LYS A 293 -21.40 -18.27 -2.74
CA LYS A 293 -21.34 -18.67 -1.35
C LYS A 293 -22.78 -18.99 -0.97
N PRO A 294 -23.13 -20.26 -0.71
CA PRO A 294 -24.50 -20.60 -0.39
C PRO A 294 -24.92 -19.79 0.83
N SER A 295 -25.98 -19.01 0.68
CA SER A 295 -26.58 -18.26 1.78
C SER A 295 -26.95 -19.24 2.88
N VAL A 296 -26.25 -19.17 4.01
CA VAL A 296 -26.59 -19.94 5.20
C VAL A 296 -27.88 -19.32 5.76
N LEU A 297 -28.98 -20.05 5.54
CA LEU A 297 -30.30 -19.81 6.14
C LEU A 297 -30.35 -20.39 7.56
#